data_AF-A0A970T086-F1
#
_entry.id   AF-A0A970T086-F1
#
_cell.length_a   1.000
_cell.length_b   1.000
_cell.length_c   1.000
_cell.angle_alpha   90.00
_cell.angle_beta   90.00
_cell.angle_gamma   90.00
#
_symmetry.space_group_name_H-M   'P 1'
#
loop_
_entity.id
_entity.type
_entity.pdbx_description
1 polymer ?
#
loop_
_entity_poly.entity_id
_entity_poly.type
_entity_poly.pdbx_seq_one_letter_code
_entity_poly.pdbx_strand_id
1 'polypeptide(L)'
;MPIPSAAKRAAVIVALALCASPLAAGGDADLPEGFVRGDVVSYSYVPIHTYRPDEAIGVLPYLWEYYLMKWDGKHPLTRYHAENLRRIDIASQWSTAIMLYARYDEWHDELINLMLRCYRNRQLIIMADYWPGKDVEPGAPPYQNLAHILTTLWEGRDREFVSPEGDRATGLQLINNVLACKCGDEGEAGLRTEGLARIYAEFDQQIRLRELDGERPFSHIKAWYNMIGYAALYYDGAYAASQENVDLYGRVKLPANTQCVGVDVYHYWGLDWSPFDPADLSIPRDRVRAHSDEWQRLRTRYYPEGLKVRVGKNSSDPATWEPEYWNDTHALMDAIELAGAEGAMMWYIGVCGQIVGADPPTYTTPIETMQAYYDELKAGPWAGLSWWVFGGGGAMQGGLDYYDRTLLHSTREHPEGVPYCEEMLDYWHDAYVEFKRGIFEDVVYGQFGHLNPRPE
;
A
#
# COMPACT_ATOMS: atom_id res chain seq x y z
N MET A 1 35.22 -36.40 63.85
CA MET A 1 36.06 -35.77 62.80
C MET A 1 35.57 -36.27 61.45
N PRO A 2 35.24 -35.42 60.47
CA PRO A 2 35.21 -33.95 60.46
C PRO A 2 33.78 -33.37 60.43
N ILE A 3 33.72 -32.08 60.81
CA ILE A 3 32.60 -31.12 60.76
C ILE A 3 32.95 -30.13 59.59
N PRO A 4 32.20 -29.04 59.31
CA PRO A 4 31.01 -28.84 58.45
C PRO A 4 31.24 -27.84 57.28
N SER A 5 30.19 -27.53 56.50
CA SER A 5 29.75 -26.13 56.31
C SER A 5 28.25 -26.13 55.94
N ALA A 6 27.33 -25.73 56.82
CA ALA A 6 26.96 -24.36 57.23
C ALA A 6 26.23 -23.61 56.09
N ALA A 7 25.06 -22.98 56.23
CA ALA A 7 24.18 -22.62 57.35
C ALA A 7 22.83 -22.19 56.73
N LYS A 8 21.63 -22.54 57.26
CA LYS A 8 20.81 -21.76 58.25
C LYS A 8 20.77 -20.24 57.94
N ARG A 9 19.67 -19.48 57.96
CA ARG A 9 18.30 -19.52 58.52
C ARG A 9 17.59 -18.24 57.97
N ALA A 10 16.34 -18.30 57.52
CA ALA A 10 15.10 -17.81 58.18
C ALA A 10 14.84 -16.28 58.26
N ALA A 11 13.55 -15.93 58.06
CA ALA A 11 12.78 -14.68 58.32
C ALA A 11 12.41 -13.86 57.06
N VAL A 12 11.17 -13.92 56.54
CA VAL A 12 9.91 -13.22 56.94
C VAL A 12 10.02 -11.69 56.91
N ILE A 13 9.38 -11.03 55.91
CA ILE A 13 8.56 -9.80 56.04
C ILE A 13 7.48 -9.78 54.92
N VAL A 14 6.26 -9.40 55.31
CA VAL A 14 5.05 -9.14 54.49
C VAL A 14 4.93 -7.65 54.17
N ALA A 15 4.53 -7.27 52.94
CA ALA A 15 3.69 -6.12 52.56
C ALA A 15 3.59 -6.04 51.01
N LEU A 16 2.44 -6.30 50.38
CA LEU A 16 1.32 -5.39 50.03
C LEU A 16 1.62 -4.32 48.95
N ALA A 17 1.09 -4.60 47.76
CA ALA A 17 0.47 -3.73 46.74
C ALA A 17 1.25 -2.54 46.13
N LEU A 18 1.40 -2.55 44.79
CA LEU A 18 0.68 -1.66 43.84
C LEU A 18 1.28 -1.74 42.42
N CYS A 19 0.38 -1.91 41.44
CA CYS A 19 0.46 -1.49 40.04
C CYS A 19 1.54 -2.08 39.10
N ALA A 20 1.14 -3.10 38.34
CA ALA A 20 1.26 -3.09 36.88
C ALA A 20 0.32 -4.17 36.31
N SER A 21 -0.69 -3.73 35.57
CA SER A 21 -1.68 -4.58 34.92
C SER A 21 -1.01 -5.57 33.96
N PRO A 22 -1.46 -6.84 33.93
CA PRO A 22 -1.10 -7.76 32.87
C PRO A 22 -2.01 -7.44 31.67
N LEU A 23 -1.46 -6.93 30.57
CA LEU A 23 -2.06 -7.19 29.26
C LEU A 23 -1.77 -8.66 28.96
N ALA A 24 -2.58 -9.52 29.57
CA ALA A 24 -2.63 -10.92 29.25
C ALA A 24 -3.02 -11.03 27.78
N ALA A 25 -2.12 -11.60 26.98
CA ALA A 25 -2.45 -12.27 25.76
C ALA A 25 -3.58 -13.27 26.06
N GLY A 26 -4.81 -12.89 25.71
CA GLY A 26 -5.96 -13.77 25.72
C GLY A 26 -5.74 -14.83 24.65
N GLY A 27 -5.73 -16.08 25.07
CA GLY A 27 -5.69 -17.24 24.19
C GLY A 27 -6.85 -17.28 23.20
N ASP A 28 -6.68 -18.15 22.21
CA ASP A 28 -7.63 -18.51 21.16
C ASP A 28 -9.05 -18.76 21.72
N ALA A 29 -9.82 -17.69 21.88
CA ALA A 29 -11.24 -17.77 21.70
C ALA A 29 -11.47 -17.84 20.19
N ASP A 30 -12.06 -18.94 19.72
CA ASP A 30 -12.50 -19.08 18.34
C ASP A 30 -13.23 -17.79 17.94
N LEU A 31 -12.64 -17.06 16.98
CA LEU A 31 -13.27 -15.86 16.48
C LEU A 31 -14.61 -16.22 15.84
N PRO A 32 -15.65 -15.38 15.96
CA PRO A 32 -16.89 -15.60 15.23
C PRO A 32 -16.64 -15.68 13.72
N GLU A 33 -17.54 -16.34 13.00
CA GLU A 33 -17.45 -16.49 11.56
C GLU A 33 -17.38 -15.12 10.84
N GLY A 34 -16.40 -14.97 9.95
CA GLY A 34 -16.17 -13.73 9.20
C GLY A 34 -15.24 -12.71 9.87
N PHE A 35 -14.60 -13.08 10.99
CA PHE A 35 -13.64 -12.24 11.70
C PHE A 35 -12.25 -12.85 11.58
N VAL A 36 -11.25 -12.01 11.35
CA VAL A 36 -9.85 -12.43 11.24
C VAL A 36 -9.02 -11.73 12.31
N ARG A 37 -8.16 -12.48 13.03
CA ARG A 37 -7.28 -11.92 14.06
C ARG A 37 -5.94 -11.57 13.44
N GLY A 38 -5.53 -10.31 13.59
CA GLY A 38 -4.13 -9.91 13.52
C GLY A 38 -3.78 -9.08 14.75
N ASP A 39 -3.20 -7.90 14.54
CA ASP A 39 -2.94 -6.90 15.59
C ASP A 39 -4.28 -6.40 16.20
N VAL A 40 -5.36 -6.42 15.43
CA VAL A 40 -6.75 -6.21 15.85
C VAL A 40 -7.69 -7.25 15.23
N VAL A 41 -8.93 -7.27 15.71
CA VAL A 41 -10.01 -8.06 15.09
C VAL A 41 -10.49 -7.33 13.83
N SER A 42 -10.09 -7.83 12.67
CA SER A 42 -10.43 -7.33 11.32
C SER A 42 -11.70 -7.99 10.80
N TYR A 43 -12.49 -7.21 10.06
CA TYR A 43 -13.70 -7.68 9.36
C TYR A 43 -13.45 -7.76 7.85
N SER A 44 -12.18 -7.89 7.45
CA SER A 44 -11.75 -8.11 6.08
C SER A 44 -11.39 -9.57 5.80
N TYR A 45 -11.17 -9.90 4.54
CA TYR A 45 -10.62 -11.18 4.11
C TYR A 45 -9.19 -11.44 4.59
N VAL A 46 -8.46 -10.42 5.02
CA VAL A 46 -7.06 -10.56 5.49
C VAL A 46 -6.88 -9.93 6.88
N PRO A 47 -5.96 -10.46 7.70
CA PRO A 47 -5.64 -9.84 8.99
C PRO A 47 -4.94 -8.49 8.79
N ILE A 48 -5.17 -7.54 9.69
CA ILE A 48 -4.26 -6.41 9.86
C ILE A 48 -3.10 -6.89 10.72
N HIS A 49 -1.92 -7.00 10.14
CA HIS A 49 -0.72 -7.42 10.85
C HIS A 49 0.51 -6.63 10.39
N THR A 50 1.42 -6.40 11.32
CA THR A 50 2.77 -5.91 11.02
C THR A 50 3.65 -7.06 10.53
N TYR A 51 3.94 -7.09 9.24
CA TYR A 51 4.87 -8.07 8.67
C TYR A 51 6.28 -7.51 8.66
N ARG A 52 7.17 -8.09 9.46
CA ARG A 52 8.61 -7.81 9.31
C ARG A 52 9.11 -8.35 7.96
N PRO A 53 10.19 -7.80 7.38
CA PRO A 53 10.66 -8.26 6.07
C PRO A 53 10.88 -9.78 5.96
N ASP A 54 11.38 -10.43 7.01
CA ASP A 54 11.55 -11.89 7.06
C ASP A 54 10.24 -12.68 7.14
N GLU A 55 9.19 -12.07 7.72
CA GLU A 55 7.84 -12.65 7.83
C GLU A 55 6.98 -12.41 6.59
N ALA A 56 7.31 -11.37 5.81
CA ALA A 56 6.56 -10.98 4.62
C ALA A 56 6.90 -11.82 3.38
N ILE A 57 7.98 -12.62 3.40
CA ILE A 57 8.39 -13.43 2.24
C ILE A 57 7.30 -14.43 1.89
N GLY A 58 6.76 -14.35 0.68
CA GLY A 58 5.66 -15.22 0.26
C GLY A 58 4.27 -14.71 0.64
N VAL A 59 4.17 -13.53 1.25
CA VAL A 59 2.95 -12.99 1.86
C VAL A 59 2.63 -11.62 1.27
N LEU A 60 1.57 -11.53 0.46
CA LEU A 60 1.13 -10.29 -0.19
C LEU A 60 -0.36 -10.01 0.09
N PRO A 61 -0.72 -9.69 1.35
CA PRO A 61 -2.11 -9.63 1.82
C PRO A 61 -2.87 -8.41 1.32
N TYR A 62 -2.19 -7.28 1.16
CA TYR A 62 -2.85 -6.01 0.91
C TYR A 62 -2.81 -5.71 -0.60
N LEU A 63 -3.94 -5.87 -1.27
CA LEU A 63 -4.14 -5.57 -2.68
C LEU A 63 -5.13 -4.41 -2.81
N TRP A 64 -4.77 -3.34 -3.53
CA TRP A 64 -5.69 -2.22 -3.75
C TRP A 64 -5.43 -1.45 -5.04
N GLU A 65 -6.42 -0.65 -5.42
CA GLU A 65 -6.31 0.34 -6.48
C GLU A 65 -5.94 1.70 -5.87
N TYR A 66 -4.87 2.31 -6.38
CA TYR A 66 -4.47 3.66 -6.06
C TYR A 66 -5.31 4.65 -6.89
N TYR A 67 -5.80 5.74 -6.30
CA TYR A 67 -6.67 6.76 -6.95
C TYR A 67 -7.93 6.20 -7.60
N LEU A 68 -8.61 5.30 -6.88
CA LEU A 68 -9.88 4.75 -7.34
C LEU A 68 -11.05 5.76 -7.27
N MET A 69 -11.11 6.60 -6.24
CA MET A 69 -12.26 7.48 -6.01
C MET A 69 -12.47 8.48 -7.14
N LYS A 70 -13.73 8.61 -7.58
CA LYS A 70 -14.12 9.64 -8.53
C LYS A 70 -14.25 10.98 -7.82
N TRP A 71 -13.51 11.95 -8.34
CA TRP A 71 -13.68 13.37 -8.06
C TRP A 71 -13.16 14.19 -9.26
N ASP A 72 -13.66 15.41 -9.46
CA ASP A 72 -13.28 16.28 -10.59
C ASP A 72 -12.52 17.54 -10.17
N GLY A 73 -12.17 17.65 -8.89
CA GLY A 73 -11.50 18.84 -8.37
C GLY A 73 -12.42 20.03 -8.08
N LYS A 74 -13.71 19.96 -8.43
CA LYS A 74 -14.60 21.14 -8.48
C LYS A 74 -15.87 21.00 -7.65
N HIS A 75 -16.43 19.80 -7.59
CA HIS A 75 -17.70 19.57 -6.90
C HIS A 75 -17.51 18.77 -5.60
N PRO A 76 -18.41 18.91 -4.62
CA PRO A 76 -18.38 18.09 -3.40
C PRO A 76 -18.37 16.59 -3.72
N LEU A 77 -17.70 15.80 -2.87
CA LEU A 77 -17.57 14.36 -3.07
C LEU A 77 -18.92 13.64 -3.17
N THR A 78 -19.93 14.11 -2.43
CA THR A 78 -21.32 13.57 -2.44
C THR A 78 -21.97 13.61 -3.82
N ARG A 79 -21.54 14.49 -4.73
CA ARG A 79 -22.00 14.48 -6.13
C ARG A 79 -21.64 13.17 -6.84
N TYR A 80 -20.56 12.52 -6.42
CA TYR A 80 -20.04 11.30 -6.99
C TYR A 80 -20.40 10.06 -6.18
N HIS A 81 -21.28 10.18 -5.18
CA HIS A 81 -21.63 9.11 -4.25
C HIS A 81 -21.93 7.76 -4.95
N ALA A 82 -22.92 7.74 -5.85
CA ALA A 82 -23.29 6.51 -6.56
C ALA A 82 -22.16 5.91 -7.41
N GLU A 83 -21.33 6.77 -8.03
CA GLU A 83 -20.18 6.29 -8.79
C GLU A 83 -19.10 5.74 -7.86
N ASN A 84 -18.81 6.40 -6.73
CA ASN A 84 -17.86 5.89 -5.74
C ASN A 84 -18.31 4.55 -5.14
N LEU A 85 -19.60 4.38 -4.84
CA LEU A 85 -20.15 3.09 -4.43
C LEU A 85 -19.92 2.00 -5.50
N ARG A 86 -20.22 2.31 -6.77
CA ARG A 86 -19.98 1.39 -7.90
C ARG A 86 -18.50 1.00 -7.98
N ARG A 87 -17.58 1.96 -7.84
CA ARG A 87 -16.14 1.69 -7.89
C ARG A 87 -15.68 0.80 -6.72
N ILE A 88 -16.17 1.06 -5.52
CA ILE A 88 -15.92 0.22 -4.33
C ILE A 88 -16.43 -1.21 -4.58
N ASP A 89 -17.64 -1.36 -5.15
CA ASP A 89 -18.24 -2.66 -5.46
C ASP A 89 -17.51 -3.45 -6.54
N ILE A 90 -16.94 -2.75 -7.52
CA ILE A 90 -16.13 -3.40 -8.55
C ILE A 90 -14.79 -3.83 -7.94
N ALA A 91 -14.08 -2.91 -7.28
CA ALA A 91 -12.78 -3.20 -6.68
C ALA A 91 -12.85 -4.27 -5.59
N SER A 92 -13.96 -4.41 -4.86
CA SER A 92 -14.11 -5.44 -3.83
C SER A 92 -14.08 -6.88 -4.36
N GLN A 93 -14.26 -7.07 -5.66
CA GLN A 93 -14.13 -8.38 -6.30
C GLN A 93 -12.66 -8.83 -6.42
N TRP A 94 -11.69 -7.92 -6.23
CA TRP A 94 -10.27 -8.22 -6.42
C TRP A 94 -9.29 -7.43 -5.55
N SER A 95 -9.75 -6.62 -4.61
CA SER A 95 -8.91 -5.84 -3.70
C SER A 95 -9.30 -6.12 -2.26
N THR A 96 -8.30 -6.48 -1.45
CA THR A 96 -8.46 -6.69 -0.01
C THR A 96 -8.46 -5.37 0.76
N ALA A 97 -7.90 -4.31 0.18
CA ALA A 97 -7.91 -2.96 0.72
C ALA A 97 -8.40 -1.95 -0.32
N ILE A 98 -8.76 -0.75 0.13
CA ILE A 98 -9.17 0.36 -0.73
C ILE A 98 -8.74 1.69 -0.11
N MET A 99 -8.30 2.61 -0.96
CA MET A 99 -7.85 3.93 -0.51
C MET A 99 -8.96 4.98 -0.59
N LEU A 100 -9.22 5.67 0.52
CA LEU A 100 -10.17 6.77 0.64
C LEU A 100 -9.47 8.10 0.94
N TYR A 101 -9.83 9.16 0.22
CA TYR A 101 -9.14 10.45 0.29
C TYR A 101 -9.79 11.39 1.31
N ALA A 102 -9.25 11.46 2.53
CA ALA A 102 -9.63 12.44 3.54
C ALA A 102 -8.96 13.81 3.28
N ARG A 103 -9.18 14.36 2.08
CA ARG A 103 -8.52 15.60 1.65
C ARG A 103 -9.18 16.87 2.20
N TYR A 104 -10.50 16.84 2.38
CA TYR A 104 -11.26 17.98 2.89
C TYR A 104 -12.19 17.53 4.00
N ASP A 105 -12.26 18.32 5.07
CA ASP A 105 -13.10 18.02 6.23
C ASP A 105 -14.59 17.97 5.87
N GLU A 106 -15.04 18.75 4.88
CA GLU A 106 -16.42 18.71 4.36
C GLU A 106 -16.81 17.34 3.76
N TRP A 107 -15.85 16.45 3.48
CA TRP A 107 -16.12 15.09 3.02
C TRP A 107 -16.32 14.09 4.14
N HIS A 108 -16.20 14.52 5.41
CA HIS A 108 -16.28 13.68 6.60
C HIS A 108 -17.42 12.65 6.56
N ASP A 109 -18.67 13.10 6.43
CA ASP A 109 -19.85 12.22 6.47
C ASP A 109 -19.90 11.29 5.25
N GLU A 110 -19.50 11.80 4.08
CA GLU A 110 -19.44 11.01 2.86
C GLU A 110 -18.39 9.91 2.97
N LEU A 111 -17.23 10.20 3.54
CA LEU A 111 -16.18 9.19 3.77
C LEU A 111 -16.67 8.11 4.73
N ILE A 112 -17.40 8.45 5.79
CA ILE A 112 -18.01 7.44 6.68
C ILE A 112 -19.01 6.55 5.90
N ASN A 113 -19.84 7.11 5.01
CA ASN A 113 -20.72 6.32 4.15
C ASN A 113 -19.94 5.38 3.22
N LEU A 114 -18.84 5.84 2.64
CA LEU A 114 -17.98 5.00 1.80
C LEU A 114 -17.26 3.92 2.63
N MET A 115 -16.82 4.22 3.85
CA MET A 115 -16.24 3.23 4.78
C MET A 115 -17.25 2.13 5.12
N LEU A 116 -18.53 2.45 5.31
CA LEU A 116 -19.59 1.46 5.51
C LEU A 116 -19.72 0.52 4.30
N ARG A 117 -19.61 1.05 3.08
CA ARG A 117 -19.61 0.23 1.87
C ARG A 117 -18.40 -0.70 1.81
N CYS A 118 -17.21 -0.19 2.15
CA CYS A 118 -15.98 -0.97 2.20
C CYS A 118 -16.09 -2.10 3.24
N TYR A 119 -16.64 -1.81 4.41
CA TYR A 119 -16.89 -2.80 5.47
C TYR A 119 -17.84 -3.90 5.01
N ARG A 120 -18.98 -3.55 4.39
CA ARG A 120 -19.91 -4.53 3.80
C ARG A 120 -19.20 -5.47 2.83
N ASN A 121 -18.28 -4.93 2.05
CA ASN A 121 -17.49 -5.65 1.06
C ASN A 121 -16.25 -6.34 1.64
N ARG A 122 -16.06 -6.31 2.98
CA ARG A 122 -14.90 -6.89 3.69
C ARG A 122 -13.56 -6.36 3.19
N GLN A 123 -13.51 -5.09 2.82
CA GLN A 123 -12.27 -4.41 2.45
C GLN A 123 -11.67 -3.67 3.65
N LEU A 124 -10.34 -3.75 3.78
CA LEU A 124 -9.57 -2.84 4.60
C LEU A 124 -9.55 -1.44 3.99
N ILE A 125 -9.33 -0.43 4.82
CA ILE A 125 -9.37 0.98 4.44
C ILE A 125 -7.97 1.58 4.63
N ILE A 126 -7.45 2.19 3.58
CA ILE A 126 -6.28 3.06 3.64
C ILE A 126 -6.79 4.49 3.52
N MET A 127 -6.54 5.32 4.52
CA MET A 127 -6.93 6.73 4.46
C MET A 127 -5.79 7.52 3.81
N ALA A 128 -6.09 8.45 2.91
CA ALA A 128 -5.11 9.41 2.42
C ALA A 128 -5.41 10.76 3.05
N ASP A 129 -4.61 11.12 4.05
CA ASP A 129 -4.63 12.41 4.73
C ASP A 129 -3.17 12.84 4.89
N TYR A 130 -2.77 13.82 4.09
CA TYR A 130 -1.36 14.14 3.93
C TYR A 130 -0.87 15.01 5.08
N TRP A 131 0.39 14.85 5.42
CA TRP A 131 1.08 15.79 6.30
C TRP A 131 1.00 17.19 5.69
N PRO A 132 0.69 18.24 6.46
CA PRO A 132 0.39 19.57 5.91
C PRO A 132 1.52 20.09 5.03
N GLY A 133 1.24 20.18 3.72
CA GLY A 133 2.12 20.83 2.74
C GLY A 133 1.87 22.34 2.65
N LYS A 134 2.41 22.98 1.59
CA LYS A 134 2.21 24.41 1.33
C LYS A 134 0.75 24.81 1.04
N ASP A 135 -0.09 23.85 0.69
CA ASP A 135 -1.47 24.04 0.26
C ASP A 135 -2.51 23.82 1.37
N VAL A 136 -2.07 23.60 2.61
CA VAL A 136 -2.94 23.52 3.79
C VAL A 136 -2.97 24.87 4.49
N GLU A 137 -4.12 25.23 5.07
CA GLU A 137 -4.23 26.46 5.86
C GLU A 137 -3.12 26.52 6.92
N PRO A 138 -2.35 27.62 7.00
CA PRO A 138 -1.31 27.77 8.00
C PRO A 138 -1.86 27.56 9.42
N GLY A 139 -1.39 26.51 10.10
CA GLY A 139 -1.78 26.19 11.48
C GLY A 139 -2.81 25.07 11.65
N ALA A 140 -3.32 24.47 10.57
CA ALA A 140 -4.11 23.24 10.66
C ALA A 140 -3.27 22.11 11.29
N PRO A 141 -3.80 21.36 12.26
CA PRO A 141 -3.11 20.18 12.79
C PRO A 141 -2.84 19.14 11.69
N PRO A 142 -1.67 18.47 11.72
CA PRO A 142 -1.42 17.33 10.83
C PRO A 142 -2.50 16.26 10.98
N TYR A 143 -2.94 15.71 9.84
CA TYR A 143 -3.90 14.61 9.78
C TYR A 143 -5.26 14.91 10.43
N GLN A 144 -5.67 16.19 10.45
CA GLN A 144 -6.89 16.61 11.15
C GLN A 144 -8.15 15.92 10.61
N ASN A 145 -8.21 15.62 9.31
CA ASN A 145 -9.41 15.08 8.68
C ASN A 145 -9.59 13.61 9.09
N LEU A 146 -8.51 12.83 9.07
CA LEU A 146 -8.50 11.47 9.62
C LEU A 146 -8.79 11.47 11.12
N ALA A 147 -8.17 12.39 11.88
CA ALA A 147 -8.40 12.50 13.32
C ALA A 147 -9.88 12.79 13.65
N HIS A 148 -10.55 13.63 12.86
CA HIS A 148 -11.97 13.93 13.01
C HIS A 148 -12.83 12.70 12.75
N ILE A 149 -12.64 12.01 11.62
CA ILE A 149 -13.36 10.77 11.28
C ILE A 149 -13.20 9.73 12.40
N LEU A 150 -11.95 9.44 12.81
CA LEU A 150 -11.68 8.46 13.86
C LEU A 150 -12.29 8.85 15.21
N THR A 151 -12.35 10.14 15.53
CA THR A 151 -12.99 10.63 16.76
C THR A 151 -14.50 10.36 16.71
N THR A 152 -15.18 10.69 15.60
CA THR A 152 -16.61 10.40 15.44
C THR A 152 -16.90 8.90 15.52
N LEU A 153 -16.08 8.06 14.89
CA LEU A 153 -16.21 6.61 14.98
C LEU A 153 -15.98 6.10 16.41
N TRP A 154 -15.04 6.68 17.16
CA TRP A 154 -14.79 6.30 18.55
C TRP A 154 -15.91 6.71 19.51
N GLU A 155 -16.47 7.90 19.34
CA GLU A 155 -17.65 8.37 20.08
C GLU A 155 -18.86 7.47 19.80
N GLY A 156 -18.98 6.97 18.56
CA GLY A 156 -19.99 6.02 18.12
C GLY A 156 -19.56 4.55 18.18
N ARG A 157 -18.51 4.18 18.93
CA ARG A 157 -17.87 2.84 18.85
C ARG A 157 -18.82 1.66 19.03
N ASP A 158 -19.84 1.81 19.89
CA ASP A 158 -20.85 0.79 20.20
C ASP A 158 -22.19 1.06 19.47
N ARG A 159 -22.28 2.14 18.71
CA ARG A 159 -23.47 2.54 17.96
C ARG A 159 -23.35 2.10 16.50
N GLU A 160 -24.45 1.61 15.95
CA GLU A 160 -24.54 1.33 14.52
C GLU A 160 -24.65 2.63 13.71
N PHE A 161 -23.74 2.81 12.76
CA PHE A 161 -23.84 3.76 11.67
C PHE A 161 -24.56 3.10 10.50
N VAL A 162 -25.43 3.84 9.80
CA VAL A 162 -26.24 3.33 8.70
C VAL A 162 -26.15 4.29 7.52
N SER A 163 -25.69 3.80 6.36
CA SER A 163 -25.64 4.59 5.13
C SER A 163 -27.03 4.72 4.50
N PRO A 164 -27.23 5.63 3.52
CA PRO A 164 -28.47 5.72 2.76
C PRO A 164 -28.89 4.41 2.05
N GLU A 165 -27.91 3.59 1.66
CA GLU A 165 -28.09 2.28 1.01
C GLU A 165 -28.45 1.18 2.02
N GLY A 166 -28.38 1.49 3.31
CA GLY A 166 -28.62 0.56 4.40
C GLY A 166 -27.39 -0.26 4.80
N ASP A 167 -26.19 0.13 4.38
CA ASP A 167 -24.94 -0.49 4.84
C ASP A 167 -24.68 -0.13 6.30
N ARG A 168 -24.22 -1.10 7.10
CA ARG A 168 -24.20 -1.01 8.57
C ARG A 168 -22.89 -1.52 9.15
N ALA A 169 -22.36 -0.77 10.11
CA ALA A 169 -21.25 -1.17 10.98
C ALA A 169 -21.27 -0.33 12.25
N THR A 170 -20.65 -0.81 13.32
CA THR A 170 -20.35 0.03 14.48
C THR A 170 -19.11 0.89 14.23
N GLY A 171 -18.93 1.95 15.03
CA GLY A 171 -17.73 2.77 14.94
C GLY A 171 -16.44 1.97 15.18
N LEU A 172 -16.45 1.03 16.13
CA LEU A 172 -15.31 0.15 16.41
C LEU A 172 -14.99 -0.78 15.22
N GLN A 173 -16.02 -1.29 14.54
CA GLN A 173 -15.87 -2.12 13.34
C GLN A 173 -15.16 -1.35 12.22
N LEU A 174 -15.56 -0.09 12.00
CA LEU A 174 -14.94 0.76 11.01
C LEU A 174 -13.49 1.12 11.37
N ILE A 175 -13.21 1.46 12.63
CA ILE A 175 -11.83 1.70 13.13
C ILE A 175 -10.94 0.48 12.91
N ASN A 176 -11.44 -0.71 13.23
CA ASN A 176 -10.70 -1.96 13.08
C ASN A 176 -10.46 -2.37 11.62
N ASN A 177 -11.16 -1.78 10.65
CA ASN A 177 -10.90 -1.98 9.24
C ASN A 177 -9.92 -0.95 8.66
N VAL A 178 -9.52 0.09 9.40
CA VAL A 178 -8.48 1.03 8.93
C VAL A 178 -7.10 0.39 9.09
N LEU A 179 -6.44 0.13 7.96
CA LEU A 179 -5.11 -0.47 7.87
C LEU A 179 -4.01 0.58 8.08
N ALA A 180 -4.11 1.70 7.37
CA ALA A 180 -3.05 2.70 7.33
C ALA A 180 -3.55 4.08 6.93
N CYS A 181 -2.68 5.07 7.08
CA CYS A 181 -2.83 6.40 6.52
C CYS A 181 -1.67 6.72 5.57
N LYS A 182 -1.94 7.06 4.31
CA LYS A 182 -0.96 7.64 3.40
C LYS A 182 -0.68 9.09 3.82
N CYS A 183 0.49 9.33 4.38
CA CYS A 183 0.91 10.61 4.96
C CYS A 183 1.62 11.53 3.96
N GLY A 184 2.08 11.03 2.82
CA GLY A 184 2.80 11.86 1.84
C GLY A 184 3.33 11.10 0.64
N ASP A 185 3.94 11.83 -0.29
CA ASP A 185 4.49 11.35 -1.58
C ASP A 185 5.95 11.72 -1.79
N GLU A 186 6.55 11.14 -2.83
CA GLU A 186 7.95 11.28 -3.21
C GLU A 186 8.45 12.71 -3.37
N GLY A 187 7.56 13.67 -3.65
CA GLY A 187 7.89 15.09 -3.78
C GLY A 187 8.53 15.69 -2.53
N GLU A 188 8.27 15.10 -1.36
CA GLU A 188 8.93 15.49 -0.11
C GLU A 188 10.16 14.63 0.22
N ALA A 189 10.78 13.93 -0.75
CA ALA A 189 12.12 13.37 -0.58
C ALA A 189 13.16 14.43 -0.16
N GLY A 190 12.86 15.72 -0.37
CA GLY A 190 13.57 16.86 0.20
C GLY A 190 13.52 16.98 1.73
N LEU A 191 12.62 16.26 2.42
CA LEU A 191 12.50 16.23 3.89
C LEU A 191 13.73 15.67 4.58
N ARG A 192 14.51 14.85 3.87
CA ARG A 192 15.61 14.08 4.45
C ARG A 192 15.12 13.19 5.60
N THR A 193 16.06 12.57 6.32
CA THR A 193 15.77 11.64 7.41
C THR A 193 14.97 12.30 8.53
N GLU A 194 15.34 13.52 8.91
CA GLU A 194 14.72 14.24 10.03
C GLU A 194 13.27 14.64 9.74
N GLY A 195 12.98 15.11 8.53
CA GLY A 195 11.61 15.46 8.14
C GLY A 195 10.70 14.23 8.07
N LEU A 196 11.18 13.11 7.51
CA LEU A 196 10.44 11.85 7.56
C LEU A 196 10.22 11.36 8.99
N ALA A 197 11.25 11.43 9.85
CA ALA A 197 11.13 11.05 11.26
C ALA A 197 10.02 11.87 11.96
N ARG A 198 9.94 13.15 11.64
CA ARG A 198 8.93 14.07 12.17
C ARG A 198 7.52 13.72 11.69
N ILE A 199 7.33 13.40 10.41
CA ILE A 199 6.03 12.98 9.86
C ILE A 199 5.49 11.77 10.64
N TYR A 200 6.32 10.73 10.83
CA TYR A 200 5.94 9.54 11.58
C TYR A 200 5.68 9.83 13.07
N ALA A 201 6.51 10.68 13.69
CA ALA A 201 6.33 11.05 15.10
C ALA A 201 5.04 11.86 15.34
N GLU A 202 4.74 12.81 14.45
CA GLU A 202 3.49 13.57 14.53
C GLU A 202 2.29 12.68 14.22
N PHE A 203 2.39 11.71 13.30
CA PHE A 203 1.33 10.74 13.07
C PHE A 203 1.06 9.89 14.32
N ASP A 204 2.11 9.42 14.98
CA ASP A 204 1.98 8.72 16.26
C ASP A 204 1.28 9.56 17.31
N GLN A 205 1.66 10.83 17.44
CA GLN A 205 1.06 11.74 18.41
C GLN A 205 -0.43 12.02 18.13
N GLN A 206 -0.78 12.28 16.87
CA GLN A 206 -2.12 12.75 16.49
C GLN A 206 -3.11 11.61 16.26
N ILE A 207 -2.62 10.44 15.83
CA ILE A 207 -3.45 9.30 15.42
C ILE A 207 -3.09 8.06 16.24
N ARG A 208 -1.99 7.37 15.93
CA ARG A 208 -1.76 5.98 16.36
C ARG A 208 -1.70 5.82 17.88
N LEU A 209 -1.01 6.72 18.57
CA LEU A 209 -0.81 6.67 20.03
C LEU A 209 -1.69 7.69 20.77
N ARG A 210 -2.66 8.32 20.09
CA ARG A 210 -3.59 9.25 20.72
C ARG A 210 -4.44 8.52 21.75
N GLU A 211 -4.53 9.10 22.95
CA GLU A 211 -5.35 8.57 24.03
C GLU A 211 -6.76 9.16 24.00
N LEU A 212 -7.77 8.30 24.03
CA LEU A 212 -9.20 8.63 24.12
C LEU A 212 -9.85 7.72 25.16
N ASP A 213 -10.62 8.30 26.10
CA ASP A 213 -11.25 7.57 27.20
C ASP A 213 -10.29 6.67 28.02
N GLY A 214 -8.99 7.01 28.05
CA GLY A 214 -7.94 6.23 28.72
C GLY A 214 -7.38 5.05 27.91
N GLU A 215 -7.77 4.91 26.64
CA GLU A 215 -7.34 3.86 25.72
C GLU A 215 -6.58 4.44 24.52
N ARG A 216 -5.92 3.57 23.74
CA ARG A 216 -5.26 3.92 22.46
C ARG A 216 -5.92 3.16 21.30
N PRO A 217 -7.13 3.58 20.90
CA PRO A 217 -7.97 2.78 20.00
C PRO A 217 -7.45 2.65 18.57
N PHE A 218 -6.45 3.45 18.20
CA PHE A 218 -5.93 3.54 16.83
C PHE A 218 -4.51 2.95 16.68
N SER A 219 -4.05 2.21 17.68
CA SER A 219 -2.64 1.77 17.79
C SER A 219 -2.15 0.84 16.68
N HIS A 220 -3.08 0.18 15.96
CA HIS A 220 -2.80 -0.67 14.81
C HIS A 220 -2.63 0.09 13.49
N ILE A 221 -3.14 1.33 13.39
CA ILE A 221 -3.11 2.09 12.14
C ILE A 221 -1.69 2.58 11.89
N LYS A 222 -1.09 2.18 10.77
CA LYS A 222 0.27 2.61 10.40
C LYS A 222 0.28 3.86 9.52
N ALA A 223 1.30 4.68 9.69
CA ALA A 223 1.65 5.71 8.71
C ALA A 223 2.35 5.08 7.51
N TRP A 224 1.91 5.47 6.32
CA TRP A 224 2.50 5.10 5.05
C TRP A 224 3.07 6.34 4.37
N TYR A 225 4.34 6.27 4.00
CA TYR A 225 5.01 7.30 3.21
C TYR A 225 5.53 6.71 1.89
N ASN A 226 5.27 7.37 0.76
CA ASN A 226 5.72 6.90 -0.54
C ASN A 226 7.06 7.51 -0.97
N MET A 227 7.91 6.70 -1.61
CA MET A 227 9.25 7.06 -2.04
C MET A 227 9.45 6.73 -3.52
N ILE A 228 10.28 7.52 -4.20
CA ILE A 228 10.81 7.15 -5.51
C ILE A 228 11.73 5.94 -5.38
N GLY A 229 11.65 5.01 -6.34
CA GLY A 229 12.53 3.84 -6.45
C GLY A 229 14.03 4.16 -6.37
N TYR A 230 14.79 3.22 -5.80
CA TYR A 230 16.22 3.26 -5.57
C TYR A 230 17.07 3.61 -6.80
N ALA A 231 16.64 3.16 -7.98
CA ALA A 231 17.33 3.37 -9.26
C ALA A 231 16.58 4.32 -10.21
N ALA A 232 15.58 5.04 -9.73
CA ALA A 232 14.82 5.97 -10.57
C ALA A 232 15.64 7.21 -10.97
N LEU A 233 15.24 7.85 -12.08
CA LEU A 233 15.74 9.14 -12.56
C LEU A 233 17.27 9.24 -12.58
N TYR A 234 17.95 8.44 -13.40
CA TYR A 234 19.42 8.46 -13.52
C TYR A 234 20.19 8.03 -12.26
N TYR A 235 19.59 7.16 -11.44
CA TYR A 235 20.10 6.75 -10.13
C TYR A 235 20.10 7.86 -9.06
N ASP A 236 19.30 8.91 -9.24
CA ASP A 236 19.03 9.94 -8.24
C ASP A 236 17.93 9.51 -7.23
N GLY A 237 17.76 8.20 -7.02
CA GLY A 237 16.85 7.65 -6.03
C GLY A 237 17.09 8.23 -4.63
N ALA A 238 16.01 8.48 -3.90
CA ALA A 238 16.05 9.31 -2.69
C ALA A 238 16.73 8.62 -1.50
N TYR A 239 16.51 7.32 -1.31
CA TYR A 239 16.90 6.61 -0.09
C TYR A 239 18.20 5.80 -0.21
N ALA A 240 18.89 5.67 0.92
CA ALA A 240 20.14 4.94 1.06
C ALA A 240 19.89 3.49 1.48
N ALA A 241 20.48 2.54 0.75
CA ALA A 241 20.53 1.13 1.11
C ALA A 241 21.78 0.79 1.95
N SER A 242 22.78 1.68 2.00
CA SER A 242 24.01 1.43 2.75
C SER A 242 24.60 2.72 3.31
N GLN A 243 25.53 2.61 4.25
CA GLN A 243 26.28 3.78 4.72
C GLN A 243 27.13 4.41 3.60
N GLU A 244 27.66 3.61 2.68
CA GLU A 244 28.38 4.10 1.50
C GLU A 244 27.49 4.98 0.62
N ASN A 245 26.20 4.63 0.46
CA ASN A 245 25.23 5.46 -0.27
C ASN A 245 25.07 6.85 0.35
N VAL A 246 25.08 6.93 1.67
CA VAL A 246 25.01 8.21 2.41
C VAL A 246 26.30 8.99 2.19
N ASP A 247 27.45 8.36 2.44
CA ASP A 247 28.73 9.05 2.51
C ASP A 247 29.23 9.52 1.13
N LEU A 248 28.99 8.73 0.07
CA LEU A 248 29.51 9.01 -1.27
C LEU A 248 28.49 9.66 -2.22
N TYR A 249 27.20 9.40 -2.02
CA TYR A 249 26.15 9.82 -2.95
C TYR A 249 25.09 10.73 -2.31
N GLY A 250 25.21 11.03 -1.00
CA GLY A 250 24.30 11.94 -0.31
C GLY A 250 22.85 11.46 -0.24
N ARG A 251 22.63 10.14 -0.38
CA ARG A 251 21.31 9.52 -0.28
C ARG A 251 20.78 9.58 1.15
N VAL A 252 19.47 9.55 1.29
CA VAL A 252 18.78 9.77 2.56
C VAL A 252 18.59 8.45 3.31
N LYS A 253 19.08 8.37 4.54
CA LYS A 253 18.78 7.24 5.42
C LYS A 253 17.30 7.29 5.85
N LEU A 254 16.59 6.17 5.86
CA LEU A 254 15.25 6.12 6.46
C LEU A 254 15.35 6.31 7.98
N PRO A 255 14.35 6.90 8.65
CA PRO A 255 14.38 7.03 10.10
C PRO A 255 13.99 5.72 10.80
N ALA A 256 14.46 5.50 12.03
CA ALA A 256 14.20 4.28 12.79
C ALA A 256 12.70 4.08 13.15
N ASN A 257 11.90 5.15 13.13
CA ASN A 257 10.46 5.09 13.39
C ASN A 257 9.60 4.92 12.12
N THR A 258 10.22 4.49 11.01
CA THR A 258 9.49 4.16 9.78
C THR A 258 8.47 3.04 10.02
N GLN A 259 7.26 3.18 9.47
CA GLN A 259 6.15 2.22 9.69
C GLN A 259 5.73 1.48 8.42
N CYS A 260 5.38 2.20 7.34
CA CYS A 260 5.18 1.62 6.01
C CYS A 260 5.85 2.50 4.97
N VAL A 261 6.59 1.90 4.04
CA VAL A 261 7.23 2.60 2.92
C VAL A 261 6.65 2.10 1.62
N GLY A 262 6.04 3.02 0.85
CA GLY A 262 5.68 2.80 -0.53
C GLY A 262 6.89 3.03 -1.44
N VAL A 263 7.02 2.25 -2.51
CA VAL A 263 7.99 2.55 -3.57
C VAL A 263 7.33 2.54 -4.93
N ASP A 264 7.54 3.64 -5.64
CA ASP A 264 7.17 3.79 -7.04
C ASP A 264 8.24 3.20 -7.97
N VAL A 265 7.85 2.15 -8.67
CA VAL A 265 8.67 1.46 -9.66
C VAL A 265 7.88 1.35 -10.95
N TYR A 266 7.97 2.40 -11.77
CA TYR A 266 7.18 2.48 -12.97
C TYR A 266 7.80 1.69 -14.14
N HIS A 267 7.10 0.67 -14.65
CA HIS A 267 7.36 0.10 -15.99
C HIS A 267 6.45 0.78 -17.01
N TYR A 268 6.85 1.96 -17.48
CA TYR A 268 6.13 2.58 -18.58
C TYR A 268 6.52 1.95 -19.92
N TRP A 269 5.51 1.56 -20.67
CA TRP A 269 5.64 1.12 -22.06
C TRP A 269 5.64 2.33 -22.98
N GLY A 270 6.74 3.08 -23.05
CA GLY A 270 6.84 4.27 -23.89
C GLY A 270 6.84 4.06 -25.39
N LEU A 271 6.29 5.00 -26.15
CA LEU A 271 6.32 4.92 -27.62
C LEU A 271 7.73 4.99 -28.22
N ASP A 272 8.67 5.69 -27.55
CA ASP A 272 10.00 5.92 -28.12
C ASP A 272 11.05 4.88 -27.68
N TRP A 273 10.82 4.18 -26.56
CA TRP A 273 11.79 3.25 -25.96
C TRP A 273 11.26 1.82 -25.78
N SER A 274 9.95 1.58 -25.89
CA SER A 274 9.46 0.20 -25.91
C SER A 274 9.90 -0.50 -27.20
N PRO A 275 10.30 -1.77 -27.11
CA PRO A 275 10.79 -2.51 -28.27
C PRO A 275 9.71 -2.79 -29.33
N PHE A 276 8.43 -2.71 -28.94
CA PHE A 276 7.25 -2.93 -29.76
C PHE A 276 6.01 -2.37 -29.05
N ASP A 277 4.90 -2.28 -29.78
CA ASP A 277 3.58 -2.02 -29.23
C ASP A 277 3.04 -3.30 -28.54
N PRO A 278 2.75 -3.29 -27.23
CA PRO A 278 2.21 -4.46 -26.54
C PRO A 278 0.79 -4.84 -26.96
N ALA A 279 0.08 -3.98 -27.69
CA ALA A 279 -1.25 -4.25 -28.26
C ALA A 279 -1.21 -4.81 -29.69
N ASP A 280 -0.04 -4.83 -30.35
CA ASP A 280 0.11 -5.42 -31.68
C ASP A 280 -0.03 -6.95 -31.60
N LEU A 281 -1.15 -7.47 -32.12
CA LEU A 281 -1.48 -8.90 -32.11
C LEU A 281 -0.51 -9.77 -32.91
N SER A 282 0.32 -9.19 -33.78
CA SER A 282 1.38 -9.92 -34.47
C SER A 282 2.58 -10.24 -33.57
N ILE A 283 2.71 -9.55 -32.43
CA ILE A 283 3.72 -9.81 -31.41
C ILE A 283 3.25 -10.96 -30.51
N PRO A 284 3.97 -12.10 -30.44
CA PRO A 284 3.61 -13.18 -29.53
C PRO A 284 3.58 -12.70 -28.07
N ARG A 285 2.55 -13.09 -27.31
CA ARG A 285 2.41 -12.71 -25.89
C ARG A 285 3.61 -13.10 -25.04
N ASP A 286 4.28 -14.21 -25.36
CA ASP A 286 5.51 -14.62 -24.67
C ASP A 286 6.65 -13.61 -24.81
N ARG A 287 6.69 -12.80 -25.89
CA ARG A 287 7.66 -11.70 -26.01
C ARG A 287 7.31 -10.52 -25.11
N VAL A 288 6.02 -10.22 -24.94
CA VAL A 288 5.54 -9.21 -24.00
C VAL A 288 5.92 -9.63 -22.58
N ARG A 289 5.61 -10.88 -22.22
CA ARG A 289 5.95 -11.47 -20.92
C ARG A 289 7.46 -11.44 -20.66
N ALA A 290 8.28 -11.90 -21.61
CA ALA A 290 9.74 -11.88 -21.44
C ALA A 290 10.31 -10.46 -21.19
N HIS A 291 9.71 -9.42 -21.77
CA HIS A 291 10.10 -8.04 -21.49
C HIS A 291 9.68 -7.60 -20.09
N SER A 292 8.46 -7.94 -19.66
CA SER A 292 7.97 -7.70 -18.30
C SER A 292 8.81 -8.42 -17.24
N ASP A 293 9.12 -9.70 -17.47
CA ASP A 293 9.94 -10.53 -16.58
C ASP A 293 11.35 -9.97 -16.44
N GLU A 294 11.95 -9.48 -17.54
CA GLU A 294 13.28 -8.86 -17.49
C GLU A 294 13.26 -7.57 -16.65
N TRP A 295 12.22 -6.75 -16.78
CA TRP A 295 12.07 -5.56 -15.94
C TRP A 295 11.92 -5.93 -14.46
N GLN A 296 11.12 -6.94 -14.14
CA GLN A 296 10.97 -7.40 -12.75
C GLN A 296 12.23 -8.05 -12.19
N ARG A 297 12.95 -8.84 -13.01
CA ARG A 297 14.26 -9.39 -12.63
C ARG A 297 15.19 -8.28 -12.15
N LEU A 298 15.20 -7.13 -12.84
CA LEU A 298 16.02 -5.98 -12.46
C LEU A 298 15.52 -5.27 -11.22
N ARG A 299 14.21 -4.96 -11.15
CA ARG A 299 13.65 -4.01 -10.18
C ARG A 299 13.11 -4.66 -8.90
N THR A 300 12.37 -5.75 -9.02
CA THR A 300 11.47 -6.20 -7.94
C THR A 300 11.73 -7.62 -7.47
N ARG A 301 12.37 -8.44 -8.30
CA ARG A 301 12.69 -9.83 -7.96
C ARG A 301 13.37 -9.90 -6.59
N TYR A 302 12.84 -10.77 -5.75
CA TYR A 302 13.53 -11.18 -4.53
C TYR A 302 14.57 -12.27 -4.85
N TYR A 303 15.73 -12.15 -4.22
CA TYR A 303 16.90 -13.03 -4.42
C TYR A 303 17.20 -13.67 -3.06
N PRO A 304 16.73 -14.90 -2.81
CA PRO A 304 16.85 -15.54 -1.49
C PRO A 304 18.27 -15.68 -0.96
N GLU A 305 19.26 -15.78 -1.87
CA GLU A 305 20.68 -15.80 -1.57
C GLU A 305 21.25 -14.45 -1.11
N GLY A 306 20.45 -13.38 -1.19
CA GLY A 306 20.84 -11.99 -0.95
C GLY A 306 21.37 -11.31 -2.20
N LEU A 307 21.16 -10.00 -2.30
CA LEU A 307 21.68 -9.16 -3.38
C LEU A 307 22.32 -7.90 -2.79
N LYS A 308 23.62 -7.73 -2.99
CA LYS A 308 24.31 -6.52 -2.53
C LYS A 308 24.07 -5.38 -3.51
N VAL A 309 23.09 -4.53 -3.21
CA VAL A 309 22.79 -3.37 -4.07
C VAL A 309 23.87 -2.29 -3.95
N ARG A 310 24.04 -1.51 -5.02
CA ARG A 310 25.02 -0.41 -5.14
C ARG A 310 24.54 0.64 -6.12
N VAL A 311 25.03 1.87 -5.99
CA VAL A 311 24.64 2.97 -6.89
C VAL A 311 25.36 2.85 -8.23
N GLY A 312 24.58 2.88 -9.33
CA GLY A 312 25.09 2.92 -10.71
C GLY A 312 25.37 4.35 -11.19
N LYS A 313 26.01 4.51 -12.37
CA LYS A 313 26.38 5.82 -12.93
C LYS A 313 25.68 6.23 -14.22
N ASN A 314 24.90 5.34 -14.85
CA ASN A 314 24.19 5.66 -16.09
C ASN A 314 23.01 4.72 -16.36
N SER A 315 21.78 5.13 -16.04
CA SER A 315 20.59 4.27 -16.20
C SER A 315 20.24 4.03 -17.68
N SER A 316 20.77 4.86 -18.57
CA SER A 316 20.56 4.78 -20.02
C SER A 316 21.52 3.81 -20.72
N ASP A 317 22.49 3.23 -20.01
CA ASP A 317 23.38 2.20 -20.55
C ASP A 317 22.88 0.80 -20.15
N PRO A 318 22.40 -0.02 -21.11
CA PRO A 318 21.95 -1.38 -20.84
C PRO A 318 23.03 -2.28 -20.23
N ALA A 319 24.33 -1.95 -20.37
CA ALA A 319 25.40 -2.67 -19.70
C ALA A 319 25.36 -2.50 -18.16
N THR A 320 24.60 -1.53 -17.65
CA THR A 320 24.37 -1.33 -16.21
C THR A 320 23.04 -1.90 -15.73
N TRP A 321 22.27 -2.57 -16.60
CA TRP A 321 21.02 -3.24 -16.25
C TRP A 321 21.32 -4.59 -15.58
N GLU A 322 21.90 -4.48 -14.39
CA GLU A 322 22.16 -5.59 -13.47
C GLU A 322 21.33 -5.38 -12.21
N PRO A 323 20.80 -6.45 -11.57
CA PRO A 323 19.97 -6.33 -10.38
C PRO A 323 20.66 -5.52 -9.27
N GLU A 324 21.97 -5.66 -9.09
CA GLU A 324 22.76 -4.93 -8.09
C GLU A 324 22.63 -3.40 -8.20
N TYR A 325 22.32 -2.88 -9.38
CA TYR A 325 22.13 -1.44 -9.58
C TYR A 325 20.66 -1.00 -9.51
N TRP A 326 19.72 -1.91 -9.79
CA TRP A 326 18.33 -1.58 -10.09
C TRP A 326 17.30 -2.10 -9.09
N ASN A 327 17.67 -3.04 -8.23
CA ASN A 327 16.70 -3.78 -7.44
C ASN A 327 16.19 -2.96 -6.23
N ASP A 328 14.94 -2.52 -6.33
CA ASP A 328 14.23 -1.76 -5.31
C ASP A 328 13.89 -2.61 -4.08
N THR A 329 13.63 -3.90 -4.27
CA THR A 329 13.27 -4.84 -3.19
C THR A 329 14.41 -4.96 -2.18
N HIS A 330 15.59 -5.40 -2.62
CA HIS A 330 16.76 -5.53 -1.76
C HIS A 330 17.26 -4.18 -1.27
N ALA A 331 17.19 -3.14 -2.11
CA ALA A 331 17.55 -1.81 -1.65
C ALA A 331 16.67 -1.29 -0.52
N LEU A 332 15.37 -1.57 -0.54
CA LEU A 332 14.47 -1.15 0.53
C LEU A 332 14.64 -2.03 1.78
N MET A 333 14.86 -3.33 1.64
CA MET A 333 15.23 -4.22 2.75
C MET A 333 16.50 -3.70 3.46
N ASP A 334 17.56 -3.44 2.71
CA ASP A 334 18.82 -2.92 3.22
C ASP A 334 18.63 -1.52 3.85
N ALA A 335 17.77 -0.67 3.28
CA ALA A 335 17.45 0.64 3.84
C ALA A 335 16.73 0.56 5.19
N ILE A 336 15.80 -0.40 5.33
CA ILE A 336 15.09 -0.70 6.58
C ILE A 336 16.08 -1.22 7.64
N GLU A 337 16.97 -2.15 7.26
CA GLU A 337 18.01 -2.67 8.14
C GLU A 337 18.97 -1.55 8.60
N LEU A 338 19.48 -0.75 7.65
CA LEU A 338 20.35 0.39 7.94
C LEU A 338 19.69 1.37 8.91
N ALA A 339 18.39 1.61 8.76
CA ALA A 339 17.60 2.48 9.62
C ALA A 339 17.36 1.90 11.02
N GLY A 340 17.44 0.58 11.20
CA GLY A 340 16.97 -0.11 12.40
C GLY A 340 15.45 -0.06 12.54
N ALA A 341 14.72 0.02 11.42
CA ALA A 341 13.27 0.17 11.40
C ALA A 341 12.56 -1.20 11.34
N GLU A 342 12.80 -2.06 12.32
CA GLU A 342 12.40 -3.49 12.31
C GLU A 342 10.90 -3.75 12.08
N GLY A 343 10.03 -2.80 12.40
CA GLY A 343 8.57 -2.89 12.21
C GLY A 343 8.05 -2.27 10.91
N ALA A 344 8.94 -1.89 9.99
CA ALA A 344 8.59 -1.25 8.72
C ALA A 344 8.09 -2.28 7.69
N MET A 345 6.95 -1.98 7.06
CA MET A 345 6.42 -2.77 5.95
C MET A 345 6.77 -2.16 4.60
N MET A 346 6.99 -3.01 3.59
CA MET A 346 7.30 -2.62 2.22
C MET A 346 6.07 -2.75 1.33
N TRP A 347 5.64 -1.66 0.69
CA TRP A 347 4.48 -1.61 -0.20
C TRP A 347 4.88 -1.19 -1.61
N TYR A 348 4.53 -2.01 -2.60
CA TYR A 348 4.87 -1.73 -3.99
C TYR A 348 3.73 -0.99 -4.69
N ILE A 349 4.08 0.00 -5.50
CA ILE A 349 3.11 0.72 -6.34
C ILE A 349 3.46 0.43 -7.80
N GLY A 350 2.64 -0.41 -8.42
CA GLY A 350 2.79 -0.82 -9.81
C GLY A 350 1.90 -0.01 -10.74
N VAL A 351 2.43 0.40 -11.89
CA VAL A 351 1.62 1.02 -12.95
C VAL A 351 0.61 0.01 -13.50
N CYS A 352 -0.66 0.39 -13.58
CA CYS A 352 -1.70 -0.33 -14.32
C CYS A 352 -2.41 0.58 -15.32
N GLY A 353 -1.65 1.32 -16.11
CA GLY A 353 -2.21 2.38 -16.93
C GLY A 353 -1.28 2.88 -18.04
N GLN A 354 -1.60 4.04 -18.57
CA GLN A 354 -0.83 4.75 -19.59
C GLN A 354 -0.96 6.25 -19.43
N ILE A 355 -0.02 6.97 -20.02
CA ILE A 355 -0.01 8.42 -20.13
C ILE A 355 -0.26 8.79 -21.61
N VAL A 356 -1.47 9.24 -21.91
CA VAL A 356 -2.00 9.64 -23.21
C VAL A 356 -1.70 11.11 -23.49
N GLY A 357 -1.07 11.44 -24.62
CA GLY A 357 -0.83 12.84 -25.01
C GLY A 357 0.18 13.60 -24.14
N ALA A 358 1.01 12.90 -23.36
CA ALA A 358 2.22 13.46 -22.75
C ALA A 358 3.40 13.42 -23.74
N ASP A 359 4.53 14.02 -23.34
CA ASP A 359 5.79 13.96 -24.08
C ASP A 359 6.88 13.30 -23.20
N PRO A 360 7.26 12.04 -23.47
CA PRO A 360 6.64 11.13 -24.43
C PRO A 360 5.40 10.39 -23.87
N PRO A 361 4.44 10.00 -24.72
CA PRO A 361 3.29 9.20 -24.32
C PRO A 361 3.66 7.72 -24.16
N THR A 362 2.78 6.95 -23.55
CA THR A 362 2.97 5.51 -23.32
C THR A 362 1.84 4.69 -23.92
N TYR A 363 2.15 3.46 -24.32
CA TYR A 363 1.17 2.41 -24.57
C TYR A 363 0.42 2.03 -23.29
N THR A 364 -0.71 1.37 -23.48
CA THR A 364 -1.48 0.69 -22.43
C THR A 364 -0.61 -0.38 -21.79
N THR A 365 -0.48 -0.36 -20.45
CA THR A 365 0.26 -1.41 -19.73
C THR A 365 -0.40 -2.78 -19.94
N PRO A 366 0.29 -3.77 -20.53
CA PRO A 366 -0.30 -5.08 -20.79
C PRO A 366 -0.50 -5.88 -19.51
N ILE A 367 -1.49 -6.78 -19.51
CA ILE A 367 -1.83 -7.66 -18.37
C ILE A 367 -0.61 -8.48 -17.89
N GLU A 368 0.27 -8.91 -18.80
CA GLU A 368 1.50 -9.65 -18.49
C GLU A 368 2.47 -8.85 -17.62
N THR A 369 2.48 -7.52 -17.75
CA THR A 369 3.28 -6.68 -16.86
C THR A 369 2.72 -6.73 -15.44
N MET A 370 1.40 -6.64 -15.31
CA MET A 370 0.74 -6.76 -14.01
C MET A 370 0.91 -8.17 -13.41
N GLN A 371 0.83 -9.24 -14.23
CA GLN A 371 1.10 -10.59 -13.76
C GLN A 371 2.54 -10.74 -13.25
N ALA A 372 3.53 -10.28 -14.02
CA ALA A 372 4.93 -10.33 -13.62
C ALA A 372 5.19 -9.57 -12.31
N TYR A 373 4.54 -8.40 -12.13
CA TYR A 373 4.62 -7.67 -10.86
C TYR A 373 4.12 -8.54 -9.71
N TYR A 374 2.92 -9.10 -9.83
CA TYR A 374 2.34 -9.90 -8.76
C TYR A 374 3.24 -11.10 -8.39
N ASP A 375 3.69 -11.86 -9.39
CA ASP A 375 4.46 -13.09 -9.18
C ASP A 375 5.79 -12.81 -8.46
N GLU A 376 6.52 -11.77 -8.88
CA GLU A 376 7.83 -11.42 -8.33
C GLU A 376 7.72 -10.75 -6.96
N LEU A 377 6.70 -9.92 -6.75
CA LEU A 377 6.47 -9.26 -5.46
C LEU A 377 5.97 -10.23 -4.40
N LYS A 378 5.04 -11.14 -4.75
CA LYS A 378 4.55 -12.19 -3.84
C LYS A 378 5.69 -13.08 -3.36
N ALA A 379 6.69 -13.36 -4.20
CA ALA A 379 7.85 -14.15 -3.80
C ALA A 379 8.77 -13.43 -2.80
N GLY A 380 8.67 -12.10 -2.71
CA GLY A 380 9.49 -11.25 -1.83
C GLY A 380 8.76 -10.75 -0.59
N PRO A 381 9.37 -9.81 0.15
CA PRO A 381 8.87 -9.29 1.42
C PRO A 381 7.88 -8.12 1.26
N TRP A 382 7.19 -8.04 0.13
CA TRP A 382 6.22 -6.97 -0.13
C TRP A 382 4.90 -7.33 0.56
N ALA A 383 4.53 -6.58 1.59
CA ALA A 383 3.27 -6.79 2.31
C ALA A 383 2.06 -6.14 1.60
N GLY A 384 2.32 -5.24 0.64
CA GLY A 384 1.27 -4.55 -0.09
C GLY A 384 1.60 -4.32 -1.56
N LEU A 385 0.58 -4.45 -2.41
CA LEU A 385 0.63 -4.14 -3.84
C LEU A 385 -0.53 -3.23 -4.20
N SER A 386 -0.18 -2.01 -4.56
CA SER A 386 -1.08 -1.04 -5.16
C SER A 386 -0.98 -1.04 -6.67
N TRP A 387 -2.12 -0.99 -7.32
CA TRP A 387 -2.22 -0.75 -8.75
C TRP A 387 -2.53 0.72 -9.00
N TRP A 388 -1.61 1.42 -9.65
CA TRP A 388 -1.76 2.84 -9.88
C TRP A 388 -2.72 3.13 -11.03
N VAL A 389 -3.96 3.46 -10.66
CA VAL A 389 -5.00 3.97 -11.56
C VAL A 389 -4.88 5.48 -11.56
N PHE A 390 -4.64 6.14 -12.69
CA PHE A 390 -4.55 7.61 -12.68
C PHE A 390 -5.93 8.26 -12.61
N GLY A 391 -6.53 8.31 -11.43
CA GLY A 391 -7.79 8.97 -11.20
C GLY A 391 -7.63 10.49 -11.05
N GLY A 392 -8.00 11.28 -12.07
CA GLY A 392 -8.63 12.59 -11.83
C GLY A 392 -8.21 13.79 -12.68
N GLY A 393 -7.10 13.79 -13.42
CA GLY A 393 -6.69 15.00 -14.16
C GLY A 393 -5.69 14.78 -15.27
N GLY A 394 -6.13 14.95 -16.52
CA GLY A 394 -5.30 14.96 -17.72
C GLY A 394 -4.85 13.58 -18.18
N ALA A 395 -4.78 13.39 -19.51
CA ALA A 395 -3.75 12.58 -20.19
C ALA A 395 -3.40 11.18 -19.63
N MET A 396 -4.23 10.49 -18.85
CA MET A 396 -3.86 9.23 -18.20
C MET A 396 -5.06 8.29 -18.08
N GLN A 397 -4.84 6.98 -18.29
CA GLN A 397 -5.88 5.95 -18.24
C GLN A 397 -5.40 4.69 -17.54
N GLY A 398 -6.28 3.92 -16.90
CA GLY A 398 -5.92 2.65 -16.26
C GLY A 398 -7.01 2.09 -15.35
N GLY A 399 -6.72 0.97 -14.67
CA GLY A 399 -7.61 0.37 -13.67
C GLY A 399 -9.04 0.11 -14.18
N LEU A 400 -10.01 0.89 -13.69
CA LEU A 400 -11.40 0.77 -14.14
C LEU A 400 -11.61 1.10 -15.61
N ASP A 401 -10.68 1.77 -16.30
CA ASP A 401 -10.78 1.95 -17.75
C ASP A 401 -10.68 0.62 -18.52
N TYR A 402 -9.96 -0.39 -17.99
CA TYR A 402 -9.99 -1.76 -18.52
C TYR A 402 -11.38 -2.35 -18.34
N TYR A 403 -11.95 -2.21 -17.15
CA TYR A 403 -13.27 -2.73 -16.81
C TYR A 403 -14.38 -2.06 -17.63
N ASP A 404 -14.33 -0.75 -17.81
CA ASP A 404 -15.34 0.04 -18.51
C ASP A 404 -15.16 0.07 -20.03
N ARG A 405 -14.10 -0.58 -20.55
CA ARG A 405 -13.79 -0.63 -21.99
C ARG A 405 -13.61 0.77 -22.59
N THR A 406 -12.91 1.64 -21.85
CA THR A 406 -12.69 3.05 -22.21
C THR A 406 -11.24 3.38 -22.56
N LEU A 407 -10.35 2.38 -22.59
CA LEU A 407 -8.94 2.56 -22.95
C LEU A 407 -8.77 3.09 -24.38
N LEU A 408 -7.75 3.92 -24.56
CA LEU A 408 -7.29 4.44 -25.84
C LEU A 408 -5.98 3.77 -26.25
N HIS A 409 -5.75 3.66 -27.54
CA HIS A 409 -4.52 3.19 -28.14
C HIS A 409 -3.67 4.39 -28.56
N SER A 410 -2.67 4.73 -27.75
CA SER A 410 -1.63 5.68 -28.15
C SER A 410 -0.66 5.01 -29.12
N THR A 411 -0.46 5.65 -30.27
CA THR A 411 0.51 5.24 -31.30
C THR A 411 1.38 6.43 -31.69
N ARG A 412 2.42 6.22 -32.49
CA ARG A 412 3.29 7.33 -32.93
C ARG A 412 2.53 8.31 -33.83
N GLU A 413 1.58 7.79 -34.61
CA GLU A 413 0.69 8.57 -35.48
C GLU A 413 -0.40 9.29 -34.67
N HIS A 414 -0.83 8.70 -33.57
CA HIS A 414 -1.88 9.21 -32.68
C HIS A 414 -1.43 9.21 -31.21
N PRO A 415 -0.50 10.09 -30.81
CA PRO A 415 -0.03 10.17 -29.42
C PRO A 415 -1.14 10.55 -28.43
N GLU A 416 -2.15 11.28 -28.89
CA GLU A 416 -3.38 11.61 -28.16
C GLU A 416 -4.32 10.42 -27.91
N GLY A 417 -4.02 9.27 -28.52
CA GLY A 417 -4.81 8.05 -28.40
C GLY A 417 -6.04 8.03 -29.30
N VAL A 418 -6.30 6.87 -29.91
CA VAL A 418 -7.56 6.56 -30.61
C VAL A 418 -8.27 5.40 -29.91
N PRO A 419 -9.60 5.27 -29.98
CA PRO A 419 -10.28 4.11 -29.42
C PRO A 419 -9.71 2.80 -30.00
N TYR A 420 -9.47 1.81 -29.14
CA TYR A 420 -9.23 0.44 -29.58
C TYR A 420 -10.45 -0.09 -30.35
N CYS A 421 -10.25 -1.11 -31.20
CA CYS A 421 -11.37 -1.86 -31.75
C CYS A 421 -12.12 -2.61 -30.62
N GLU A 422 -13.40 -2.93 -30.85
CA GLU A 422 -14.24 -3.63 -29.87
C GLU A 422 -13.60 -4.96 -29.41
N GLU A 423 -13.01 -5.72 -30.32
CA GLU A 423 -12.32 -6.98 -30.01
C GLU A 423 -11.16 -6.78 -29.01
N MET A 424 -10.37 -5.73 -29.17
CA MET A 424 -9.26 -5.43 -28.25
C MET A 424 -9.74 -4.90 -26.91
N LEU A 425 -10.83 -4.11 -26.89
CA LEU A 425 -11.43 -3.65 -25.63
C LEU A 425 -12.03 -4.83 -24.84
N ASP A 426 -12.69 -5.77 -25.52
CA ASP A 426 -13.20 -6.99 -24.91
C ASP A 426 -12.07 -7.85 -24.36
N TYR A 427 -10.98 -8.04 -25.12
CA TYR A 427 -9.78 -8.73 -24.64
C TYR A 427 -9.20 -8.06 -23.38
N TRP A 428 -8.98 -6.74 -23.40
CA TRP A 428 -8.41 -6.02 -22.26
C TRP A 428 -9.29 -6.14 -21.02
N HIS A 429 -10.61 -6.05 -21.20
CA HIS A 429 -11.57 -6.23 -20.12
C HIS A 429 -11.49 -7.64 -19.53
N ASP A 430 -11.65 -8.67 -20.35
CA ASP A 430 -11.71 -10.06 -19.90
C ASP A 430 -10.41 -10.48 -19.21
N ALA A 431 -9.26 -10.16 -19.82
CA ALA A 431 -7.95 -10.49 -19.28
C ALA A 431 -7.63 -9.72 -17.98
N TYR A 432 -8.05 -8.45 -17.88
CA TYR A 432 -7.90 -7.66 -16.66
C TYR A 432 -8.74 -8.24 -15.52
N VAL A 433 -10.00 -8.56 -15.78
CA VAL A 433 -10.92 -9.14 -14.77
C VAL A 433 -10.42 -10.51 -14.33
N GLU A 434 -10.01 -11.36 -15.27
CA GLU A 434 -9.44 -12.68 -14.97
C GLU A 434 -8.20 -12.56 -14.07
N PHE A 435 -7.24 -11.71 -14.46
CA PHE A 435 -6.03 -11.47 -13.67
C PHE A 435 -6.36 -10.98 -12.26
N LYS A 436 -7.17 -9.93 -12.15
CA LYS A 436 -7.50 -9.30 -10.86
C LYS A 436 -8.23 -10.26 -9.93
N ARG A 437 -9.18 -11.04 -10.44
CA ARG A 437 -9.84 -12.08 -9.65
C ARG A 437 -8.88 -13.20 -9.28
N GLY A 438 -7.98 -13.59 -10.18
CA GLY A 438 -6.95 -14.60 -9.91
C GLY A 438 -6.04 -14.25 -8.74
N ILE A 439 -5.50 -13.02 -8.70
CA ILE A 439 -4.64 -12.58 -7.59
C ILE A 439 -5.41 -12.49 -6.26
N PHE A 440 -6.68 -12.11 -6.30
CA PHE A 440 -7.52 -12.09 -5.11
C PHE A 440 -7.82 -13.49 -4.60
N GLU A 441 -8.14 -14.43 -5.50
CA GLU A 441 -8.34 -15.84 -5.13
C GLU A 441 -7.08 -16.45 -4.53
N ASP A 442 -5.91 -16.16 -5.10
CA ASP A 442 -4.63 -16.61 -4.58
C ASP A 442 -4.33 -16.02 -3.19
N VAL A 443 -4.59 -14.73 -2.96
CA VAL A 443 -4.42 -14.14 -1.62
C VAL A 443 -5.46 -14.69 -0.63
N VAL A 444 -6.75 -14.48 -0.90
CA VAL A 444 -7.82 -14.73 0.08
C VAL A 444 -8.03 -16.21 0.34
N TYR A 445 -8.06 -17.03 -0.71
CA TYR A 445 -8.35 -18.46 -0.59
C TYR A 445 -7.11 -19.33 -0.67
N GLY A 446 -6.02 -18.85 -1.28
CA GLY A 446 -4.72 -19.53 -1.27
C GLY A 446 -3.95 -19.26 0.02
N GLN A 447 -3.42 -18.04 0.17
CA GLN A 447 -2.56 -17.66 1.29
C GLN A 447 -3.33 -17.61 2.63
N PHE A 448 -4.56 -17.08 2.61
CA PHE A 448 -5.41 -16.91 3.79
C PHE A 448 -6.62 -17.84 3.83
N GLY A 449 -6.62 -18.93 3.06
CA GLY A 449 -7.74 -19.89 3.02
C GLY A 449 -8.05 -20.54 4.37
N HIS A 450 -7.07 -20.63 5.26
CA HIS A 450 -7.25 -21.12 6.63
C HIS A 450 -8.10 -20.18 7.51
N LEU A 451 -8.22 -18.90 7.13
CA LEU A 451 -9.08 -17.89 7.78
C LEU A 451 -10.37 -17.66 6.99
N ASN A 452 -10.37 -18.00 5.70
CA ASN A 452 -11.48 -17.80 4.76
C ASN A 452 -11.87 -19.12 4.09
N PRO A 453 -12.58 -20.03 4.78
CA PRO A 453 -13.09 -21.24 4.14
C PRO A 453 -14.01 -20.84 2.97
N ARG A 454 -13.86 -21.53 1.83
CA ARG A 454 -14.69 -21.25 0.66
C ARG A 454 -16.17 -21.54 1.00
N PRO A 455 -17.10 -20.64 0.65
CA PRO A 455 -18.52 -21.00 0.65
C PRO A 455 -18.71 -22.17 -0.32
N GLU A 456 -19.33 -23.26 0.15
CA GLU A 456 -19.66 -24.44 -0.67
C GLU A 456 -20.63 -24.11 -1.81
#